data_AF-A0A2H5WY95-F1
#
_entry.id   AF-A0A2H5WY95-F1
#
_cell.length_a   1.000
_cell.length_b   1.000
_cell.length_c   1.000
_cell.angle_alpha   90.00
_cell.angle_beta   90.00
_cell.angle_gamma   90.00
#
_symmetry.space_group_name_H-M   'P 1'
#
loop_
_entity.id
_entity.type
_entity.pdbx_description
1 polymer ?
#
loop_
_entity_poly.entity_id
_entity_poly.type
_entity_poly.pdbx_seq_one_letter_code
_entity_poly.pdbx_strand_id
1 'polypeptide(L)'
;MNPNRAFTLKEVLIGLTIIGLLIVLLYPVYQITRYRVLETRCRANLWAILIKYKQLKMEYNGKVGTEEFIEAFRAWMATPEGQATSYCPLSHRGYSFSDRVNYHCYVENPNIPQEFLVVDSSILVAWCSCHRRPVAPTCVYIPYVIGEQYLAALDIGDGQVRYAKWEEIRTVLRDQQEIRRRFEECRRWMQKRGIMFPPPEKKRGATLTQP
;
A
#
# COMPACT_ATOMS: atom_id res chain seq x y z
N MET A 1 7.18 -10.57 -59.22
CA MET A 1 7.87 -10.50 -57.92
C MET A 1 9.16 -11.30 -58.05
N ASN A 2 10.32 -10.65 -57.97
CA ASN A 2 11.61 -11.32 -58.21
C ASN A 2 12.06 -12.03 -56.92
N PRO A 3 12.12 -13.38 -56.88
CA PRO A 3 12.37 -14.12 -55.65
C PRO A 3 13.84 -14.11 -55.19
N ASN A 4 14.75 -13.47 -55.92
CA ASN A 4 16.21 -13.62 -55.75
C ASN A 4 16.96 -12.32 -55.37
N ARG A 5 16.32 -11.37 -54.67
CA ARG A 5 17.07 -10.27 -54.03
C ARG A 5 17.58 -10.74 -52.67
N ALA A 6 18.78 -11.33 -52.65
CA ALA A 6 19.48 -11.59 -51.41
C ALA A 6 19.88 -10.24 -50.77
N PHE A 7 19.42 -9.99 -49.55
CA PHE A 7 19.79 -8.78 -48.80
C PHE A 7 21.30 -8.75 -48.60
N THR A 8 21.92 -7.60 -48.85
CA THR A 8 23.34 -7.42 -48.58
C THR A 8 23.57 -7.33 -47.07
N LEU A 9 24.71 -7.82 -46.58
CA LEU A 9 25.07 -7.74 -45.15
C LEU A 9 24.98 -6.30 -44.60
N LYS A 10 25.33 -5.31 -45.43
CA LYS A 10 25.25 -3.89 -45.09
C LYS A 10 23.81 -3.42 -44.87
N GLU A 11 22.87 -3.81 -45.74
CA GLU A 11 21.45 -3.48 -45.59
C GLU A 11 20.86 -4.10 -44.32
N VAL A 12 21.27 -5.34 -43.99
CA VAL A 12 20.85 -6.01 -42.74
C VAL A 12 21.38 -5.25 -41.51
N LEU A 13 22.66 -4.87 -41.50
CA LEU A 13 23.26 -4.13 -40.38
C LEU A 13 22.63 -2.76 -40.18
N ILE A 14 22.35 -2.03 -41.26
CA ILE A 14 21.65 -0.74 -41.20
C ILE A 14 20.24 -0.94 -40.66
N GLY A 15 19.51 -1.95 -41.16
CA GLY A 15 18.17 -2.29 -40.67
C GLY A 15 18.15 -2.60 -39.17
N LEU A 16 19.08 -3.44 -38.69
CA LEU A 16 19.20 -3.76 -37.26
C LEU A 16 19.55 -2.53 -36.41
N THR A 17 20.39 -1.63 -36.91
CA THR A 17 20.75 -0.38 -36.22
C THR A 17 19.54 0.53 -36.06
N ILE A 18 18.74 0.70 -37.12
CA ILE A 18 17.51 1.49 -37.09
C ILE A 18 16.51 0.87 -36.10
N ILE A 19 16.32 -0.45 -36.14
CA ILE A 19 15.42 -1.16 -35.21
C ILE A 19 15.89 -0.97 -33.76
N GLY A 20 17.18 -1.12 -33.49
CA GLY A 20 17.75 -0.90 -32.16
C GLY A 20 17.51 0.52 -31.64
N LEU A 21 17.75 1.53 -32.47
CA LEU A 21 17.46 2.94 -32.15
C LEU A 21 15.98 3.17 -31.83
N LEU A 22 15.08 2.60 -32.64
CA LEU A 22 13.64 2.72 -32.42
C LEU A 22 13.22 2.08 -31.09
N ILE A 23 13.75 0.90 -30.74
CA ILE A 23 13.46 0.23 -29.48
C ILE A 23 13.91 1.10 -28.30
N VAL A 24 15.13 1.64 -28.34
CA VAL A 24 15.67 2.50 -27.27
C VAL A 24 14.83 3.76 -27.07
N LEU A 25 14.34 4.36 -28.16
CA LEU A 25 13.49 5.56 -28.10
C LEU A 25 12.06 5.25 -27.62
N LEU A 26 11.47 4.13 -28.04
CA LEU A 26 10.08 3.78 -27.72
C LEU A 26 9.92 3.16 -26.31
N TYR A 27 10.95 2.49 -25.81
CA TYR A 27 10.92 1.84 -24.50
C TYR A 27 10.52 2.78 -23.33
N PRO A 28 11.12 3.99 -23.15
CA PRO A 28 10.73 4.88 -22.06
C PRO A 28 9.28 5.38 -22.20
N VAL A 29 8.81 5.65 -23.43
CA VAL A 29 7.43 6.08 -23.70
C VAL A 29 6.43 5.00 -23.31
N TYR A 30 6.73 3.74 -23.68
CA TYR A 30 5.95 2.58 -23.28
C TYR A 30 5.89 2.43 -21.75
N GLN A 31 7.03 2.55 -21.05
CA GLN A 31 7.07 2.43 -19.59
C GLN A 31 6.27 3.53 -18.89
N ILE A 32 6.38 4.79 -19.32
CA ILE A 32 5.60 5.91 -18.76
C ILE A 32 4.10 5.70 -18.97
N THR A 33 3.71 5.28 -20.18
CA THR A 33 2.30 5.06 -20.53
C THR A 33 1.72 3.91 -19.71
N ARG A 34 2.43 2.78 -19.64
CA ARG A 34 2.05 1.64 -18.81
C ARG A 34 1.90 2.05 -17.34
N TYR A 35 2.86 2.80 -16.80
CA TYR A 35 2.79 3.29 -15.42
C TYR A 35 1.54 4.15 -15.19
N ARG A 36 1.25 5.12 -16.08
CA ARG A 36 0.06 5.98 -15.96
C ARG A 36 -1.25 5.20 -16.01
N VAL A 37 -1.37 4.21 -16.90
CA VAL A 37 -2.57 3.36 -16.99
C VAL A 37 -2.76 2.55 -15.70
N LEU A 38 -1.69 1.96 -15.17
CA LEU A 38 -1.73 1.21 -13.92
C LEU A 38 -2.00 2.12 -12.71
N GLU A 39 -1.47 3.34 -12.69
CA GLU A 39 -1.79 4.34 -11.67
C GLU A 39 -3.28 4.71 -11.71
N THR A 40 -3.85 4.97 -12.89
CA THR A 40 -5.29 5.27 -13.04
C THR A 40 -6.16 4.12 -12.52
N ARG A 41 -5.80 2.87 -12.82
CA ARG A 41 -6.50 1.70 -12.28
C ARG A 41 -6.33 1.57 -10.76
N CYS A 42 -5.15 1.88 -10.24
CA CYS A 42 -4.90 1.92 -8.80
C CYS A 42 -5.75 2.99 -8.10
N ARG A 43 -5.88 4.18 -8.71
CA ARG A 43 -6.75 5.26 -8.23
C ARG A 43 -8.21 4.82 -8.20
N ALA A 44 -8.68 4.16 -9.25
CA ALA A 44 -10.05 3.64 -9.31
C ALA A 44 -10.31 2.61 -8.21
N ASN A 45 -9.39 1.68 -7.97
CA ASN A 45 -9.50 0.71 -6.87
C ASN A 45 -9.56 1.40 -5.50
N LEU A 46 -8.66 2.34 -5.23
CA LEU A 46 -8.65 3.12 -3.98
C LEU A 46 -9.93 3.96 -3.81
N TRP A 47 -10.48 4.47 -4.91
CA TRP A 47 -11.71 5.23 -4.89
C TRP A 47 -12.93 4.34 -4.59
N ALA A 48 -12.99 3.13 -5.16
CA ALA A 48 -14.02 2.15 -4.84
C ALA A 48 -13.97 1.77 -3.34
N ILE A 49 -12.77 1.55 -2.80
CA ILE A 49 -12.55 1.35 -1.36
C ILE A 49 -13.08 2.53 -0.54
N LEU A 50 -12.78 3.77 -0.96
CA LEU A 50 -13.26 4.98 -0.27
C LEU A 50 -14.79 5.08 -0.30
N ILE A 51 -15.44 4.76 -1.42
CA ILE A 51 -16.90 4.73 -1.53
C ILE A 51 -17.47 3.72 -0.56
N LYS A 52 -16.96 2.49 -0.54
CA LYS A 52 -17.48 1.47 0.36
C LYS A 52 -17.27 1.84 1.82
N TYR A 53 -16.11 2.39 2.16
CA TYR A 53 -15.84 2.93 3.49
C TYR A 53 -16.89 3.98 3.88
N LYS A 54 -17.21 4.93 2.99
CA LYS A 54 -18.22 5.96 3.25
C LYS A 54 -19.63 5.37 3.41
N GLN A 55 -20.00 4.37 2.60
CA GLN A 55 -21.27 3.66 2.73
C GLN A 55 -21.40 3.00 4.12
N LEU A 56 -20.41 2.19 4.51
CA LEU A 56 -20.38 1.56 5.83
C LEU A 56 -20.35 2.61 6.94
N LYS A 57 -19.61 3.71 6.76
CA LYS A 57 -19.59 4.80 7.74
C LYS A 57 -20.98 5.38 7.96
N MET A 58 -21.79 5.53 6.90
CA MET A 58 -23.19 5.97 7.02
C MET A 58 -24.07 4.90 7.68
N GLU A 59 -23.96 3.64 7.26
CA GLU A 59 -24.74 2.51 7.82
C GLU A 59 -24.52 2.35 9.34
N TYR A 60 -23.29 2.61 9.80
CA TYR A 60 -22.91 2.53 11.21
C TYR A 60 -22.96 3.90 11.93
N ASN A 61 -23.71 4.88 11.42
CA ASN A 61 -23.91 6.20 12.05
C ASN A 61 -22.60 6.93 12.42
N GLY A 62 -21.58 6.81 11.57
CA GLY A 62 -20.27 7.44 11.75
C GLY A 62 -19.34 6.71 12.73
N LYS A 63 -19.77 5.59 13.32
CA LYS A 63 -18.99 4.81 14.31
C LYS A 63 -17.88 3.98 13.65
N VAL A 64 -16.88 4.67 13.13
CA VAL A 64 -15.69 4.06 12.51
C VAL A 64 -14.74 3.55 13.59
N GLY A 65 -14.15 2.36 13.38
CA GLY A 65 -13.20 1.75 14.30
C GLY A 65 -13.82 0.86 15.39
N THR A 66 -15.15 0.70 15.41
CA THR A 66 -15.78 -0.32 16.28
C THR A 66 -15.57 -1.73 15.72
N GLU A 67 -15.72 -2.75 16.57
CA GLU A 67 -15.57 -4.15 16.16
C GLU A 67 -16.54 -4.48 15.01
N GLU A 68 -17.79 -4.01 15.09
CA GLU A 68 -18.81 -4.27 14.07
C GLU A 68 -18.48 -3.60 12.73
N PHE A 69 -17.99 -2.35 12.75
CA PHE A 69 -17.59 -1.65 11.54
C PHE A 69 -16.41 -2.37 10.86
N ILE A 70 -15.39 -2.73 11.64
CA ILE A 70 -14.19 -3.40 11.12
C ILE A 70 -14.55 -4.78 10.55
N GLU A 71 -15.44 -5.52 11.22
CA GLU A 71 -15.91 -6.82 10.73
C GLU A 71 -16.73 -6.69 9.45
N ALA A 72 -17.62 -5.69 9.34
CA ALA A 72 -18.38 -5.44 8.13
C ALA A 72 -17.47 -5.05 6.95
N PHE A 73 -16.48 -4.19 7.19
CA PHE A 73 -15.51 -3.82 6.16
C PHE A 73 -14.68 -5.03 5.70
N ARG A 74 -14.22 -5.88 6.62
CA ARG A 74 -13.51 -7.13 6.31
C ARG A 74 -14.38 -8.14 5.56
N ALA A 75 -15.64 -8.29 5.96
CA ALA A 75 -16.60 -9.14 5.27
C ALA A 75 -16.78 -8.67 3.82
N TRP A 76 -16.89 -7.36 3.59
CA TRP A 76 -16.90 -6.81 2.24
C TRP A 76 -15.60 -7.10 1.47
N MET A 77 -14.42 -6.91 2.09
CA MET A 77 -13.14 -7.23 1.42
C MET A 77 -13.06 -8.69 0.97
N ALA A 78 -13.75 -9.61 1.66
CA ALA A 78 -13.81 -11.02 1.29
C ALA A 78 -14.76 -11.33 0.11
N THR A 79 -15.64 -10.40 -0.27
CA THR A 79 -16.51 -10.54 -1.45
C THR A 79 -15.71 -10.47 -2.76
N PRO A 80 -16.25 -10.96 -3.89
CA PRO A 80 -15.59 -10.83 -5.20
C PRO A 80 -15.25 -9.38 -5.59
N GLU A 81 -16.14 -8.44 -5.26
CA GLU A 81 -15.93 -7.00 -5.47
C GLU A 81 -14.75 -6.49 -4.63
N GLY A 82 -14.73 -6.82 -3.33
CA GLY A 82 -13.66 -6.46 -2.42
C GLY A 82 -12.31 -7.05 -2.87
N GLN A 83 -12.29 -8.32 -3.26
CA GLN A 83 -11.07 -8.98 -3.75
C GLN A 83 -10.55 -8.35 -5.04
N ALA A 84 -11.42 -8.01 -5.99
CA ALA A 84 -11.03 -7.36 -7.25
C ALA A 84 -10.42 -5.96 -7.04
N THR A 85 -10.81 -5.29 -5.96
CA THR A 85 -10.38 -3.92 -5.63
C THR A 85 -9.27 -3.85 -4.59
N SER A 86 -8.93 -4.94 -3.89
CA SER A 86 -7.99 -4.90 -2.75
C SER A 86 -6.50 -4.89 -3.13
N TYR A 87 -6.17 -5.02 -4.42
CA TYR A 87 -4.79 -5.16 -4.89
C TYR A 87 -4.34 -4.05 -5.84
N CYS A 88 -3.07 -3.71 -5.74
CA CYS A 88 -2.38 -2.81 -6.65
C CYS A 88 -2.14 -3.49 -8.01
N PRO A 89 -2.55 -2.88 -9.14
CA PRO A 89 -2.37 -3.49 -10.46
C PRO A 89 -0.91 -3.49 -10.94
N LEU A 90 -0.02 -2.69 -10.32
CA LEU A 90 1.40 -2.66 -10.66
C LEU A 90 2.19 -3.80 -10.04
N SER A 91 1.83 -4.22 -8.82
CA SER A 91 2.63 -5.17 -8.03
C SER A 91 1.86 -6.41 -7.57
N HIS A 92 0.54 -6.43 -7.76
CA HIS A 92 -0.38 -7.41 -7.18
C HIS A 92 -0.32 -7.50 -5.65
N ARG A 93 0.24 -6.48 -4.98
CA ARG A 93 0.25 -6.40 -3.51
C ARG A 93 -1.05 -5.78 -3.01
N GLY A 94 -1.50 -6.26 -1.85
CA GLY A 94 -2.65 -5.70 -1.15
C GLY A 94 -2.40 -4.25 -0.76
N TYR A 95 -3.44 -3.43 -0.76
CA TYR A 95 -3.37 -2.09 -0.18
C TYR A 95 -3.15 -2.16 1.33
N SER A 96 -2.52 -1.12 1.86
CA SER A 96 -2.44 -0.91 3.30
C SER A 96 -3.63 -0.06 3.74
N PHE A 97 -4.20 -0.38 4.89
CA PHE A 97 -5.42 0.25 5.41
C PHE A 97 -5.12 0.99 6.71
N SER A 98 -5.98 1.93 7.07
CA SER A 98 -5.96 2.50 8.42
C SER A 98 -6.37 1.46 9.45
N ASP A 99 -5.80 1.54 10.65
CA ASP A 99 -6.10 0.64 11.75
C ASP A 99 -7.58 0.68 12.16
N ARG A 100 -8.27 1.81 11.91
CA ARG A 100 -9.71 1.95 12.14
C ARG A 100 -10.58 1.14 11.17
N VAL A 101 -9.98 0.70 10.08
CA VAL A 101 -10.64 -0.01 8.98
C VAL A 101 -10.21 -1.48 8.96
N ASN A 102 -8.99 -1.76 9.39
CA ASN A 102 -8.43 -3.11 9.47
C ASN A 102 -7.44 -3.16 10.63
N TYR A 103 -7.76 -3.87 11.71
CA TYR A 103 -6.85 -4.02 12.85
C TYR A 103 -5.45 -4.46 12.36
N HIS A 104 -4.46 -3.58 12.49
CA HIS A 104 -3.07 -3.97 12.48
C HIS A 104 -2.67 -4.33 13.90
N CYS A 105 -2.43 -5.62 14.08
CA CYS A 105 -1.81 -6.13 15.29
C CYS A 105 -0.31 -5.93 15.17
N TYR A 106 0.18 -4.85 15.76
CA TYR A 106 1.61 -4.63 15.91
C TYR A 106 2.14 -5.66 16.90
N VAL A 107 3.22 -6.32 16.52
CA VAL A 107 3.96 -7.18 17.45
C VAL A 107 4.65 -6.25 18.45
N GLU A 108 4.44 -6.47 19.76
CA GLU A 108 5.23 -5.79 20.80
C GLU A 108 6.71 -6.04 20.51
N ASN A 109 7.42 -5.03 20.03
CA ASN A 109 8.87 -5.07 19.95
C ASN A 109 9.42 -4.31 21.16
N PRO A 110 9.96 -5.03 22.17
CA PRO A 110 10.47 -4.42 23.39
C PRO A 110 11.70 -3.50 23.16
N ASN A 111 12.25 -3.47 21.94
CA ASN A 111 13.41 -2.66 21.57
C ASN A 111 13.06 -1.41 20.74
N ILE A 112 11.79 -1.17 20.42
CA ILE A 112 11.38 0.07 19.73
C ILE A 112 11.14 1.15 20.81
N PRO A 113 11.71 2.36 20.66
CA PRO A 113 11.51 3.47 21.61
C PRO A 113 10.01 3.73 21.85
N GLN A 114 9.68 4.30 23.01
CA GLN A 114 8.33 4.56 23.55
C GLN A 114 7.37 5.39 22.66
N GLU A 115 7.68 5.66 21.40
CA GLU A 115 6.79 6.23 20.39
C GLU A 115 6.23 5.14 19.49
N PHE A 116 4.91 5.03 19.43
CA PHE A 116 4.23 4.03 18.62
C PHE A 116 3.72 4.69 17.33
N LEU A 117 4.26 4.25 16.19
CA LEU A 117 3.84 4.73 14.88
C LEU A 117 2.60 3.98 14.44
N VAL A 118 1.50 4.71 14.33
CA VAL A 118 0.23 4.14 13.88
C VAL A 118 -0.13 4.77 12.54
N VAL A 119 -0.49 3.91 11.59
CA VAL A 119 -1.06 4.35 10.32
C VAL A 119 -2.55 4.63 10.55
N ASP A 120 -2.82 5.58 11.43
CA ASP A 120 -4.16 5.93 11.91
C ASP A 120 -4.30 7.46 11.96
N SER A 121 -4.10 8.12 10.83
CA SER A 121 -4.72 9.43 10.69
C SER A 121 -6.24 9.23 10.62
N SER A 122 -7.00 10.09 11.30
CA SER A 122 -8.47 10.04 11.29
C SER A 122 -9.07 10.18 9.89
N ILE A 123 -8.24 10.56 8.93
CA ILE A 123 -8.59 10.82 7.54
C ILE A 123 -8.12 9.71 6.60
N LEU A 124 -7.21 8.80 6.99
CA LEU A 124 -6.75 7.74 6.09
C LEU A 124 -7.74 6.59 6.06
N VAL A 125 -8.07 6.12 4.86
CA VAL A 125 -8.82 4.87 4.65
C VAL A 125 -7.91 3.77 4.17
N ALA A 126 -7.22 4.00 3.04
CA ALA A 126 -6.30 3.05 2.42
C ALA A 126 -5.22 3.78 1.62
N TRP A 127 -4.07 3.14 1.39
CA TRP A 127 -3.00 3.68 0.57
C TRP A 127 -2.19 2.59 -0.15
N CYS A 128 -1.47 3.02 -1.19
CA CYS A 128 -0.62 2.18 -2.02
C CYS A 128 0.84 2.61 -1.88
N SER A 129 1.69 1.70 -1.41
CA SER A 129 3.14 1.92 -1.32
C SER A 129 3.88 1.88 -2.67
N CYS A 130 3.24 1.34 -3.72
CA CYS A 130 3.85 1.20 -5.03
C CYS A 130 3.78 2.48 -5.87
N HIS A 131 2.70 3.25 -5.75
CA HIS A 131 2.52 4.51 -6.46
C HIS A 131 2.98 5.63 -5.55
N ARG A 132 4.23 6.05 -5.76
CA ARG A 132 4.89 7.06 -4.94
C ARG A 132 5.46 8.21 -5.76
N ARG A 133 5.68 9.33 -5.09
CA ARG A 133 6.43 10.48 -5.63
C ARG A 133 7.67 10.73 -4.78
N PRO A 134 8.87 10.83 -5.39
CA PRO A 134 9.16 10.63 -6.82
C PRO A 134 8.86 9.20 -7.31
N VAL A 135 8.55 9.05 -8.61
CA VAL A 135 8.16 7.76 -9.19
C VAL A 135 9.32 6.79 -9.10
N ALA A 136 9.09 5.62 -8.50
CA ALA A 136 10.07 4.55 -8.49
C ALA A 136 9.82 3.56 -9.64
N PRO A 137 10.88 3.05 -10.28
CA PRO A 137 10.77 2.12 -11.41
C PRO A 137 10.19 0.75 -11.01
N THR A 138 10.24 0.40 -9.72
CA THR A 138 9.72 -0.86 -9.19
C THR A 138 8.94 -0.60 -7.90
N CYS A 139 7.91 -1.43 -7.66
CA CYS A 139 7.29 -1.49 -6.35
C CYS A 139 8.20 -2.25 -5.39
N VAL A 140 9.15 -1.54 -4.80
CA VAL A 140 9.96 -2.07 -3.71
C VAL A 140 9.18 -1.83 -2.42
N TYR A 141 8.95 -2.89 -1.66
CA TYR A 141 8.50 -2.77 -0.28
C TYR A 141 9.66 -2.21 0.55
N ILE A 142 9.84 -0.90 0.48
CA ILE A 142 10.69 -0.18 1.41
C ILE A 142 9.76 0.28 2.53
N PRO A 143 10.05 -0.05 3.79
CA PRO A 143 9.32 0.49 4.91
C PRO A 143 9.61 1.99 4.97
N TYR A 144 8.75 2.78 4.33
CA TYR A 144 8.49 4.19 4.61
C TYR A 144 9.71 5.12 4.47
N VAL A 145 9.85 5.74 3.31
CA VAL A 145 10.91 6.73 3.10
C VAL A 145 10.36 8.11 3.45
N ILE A 146 10.97 8.75 4.44
CA ILE A 146 10.64 10.12 4.84
C ILE A 146 10.75 11.05 3.63
N GLY A 147 9.74 11.89 3.42
CA GLY A 147 9.68 12.83 2.30
C GLY A 147 9.05 12.28 1.02
N GLU A 148 8.75 10.99 0.94
CA GLU A 148 7.95 10.43 -0.17
C GLU A 148 6.46 10.70 0.02
N GLN A 149 5.74 10.80 -1.10
CA GLN A 149 4.29 10.82 -1.11
C GLN A 149 3.76 9.51 -1.65
N TYR A 150 2.64 9.05 -1.11
CA TYR A 150 1.99 7.81 -1.53
C TYR A 150 0.57 8.07 -2.01
N LEU A 151 0.12 7.27 -2.97
CA LEU A 151 -1.26 7.34 -3.44
C LEU A 151 -2.20 6.82 -2.34
N ALA A 152 -3.09 7.67 -1.85
CA ALA A 152 -3.95 7.40 -0.71
C ALA A 152 -5.40 7.82 -0.96
N ALA A 153 -6.33 7.02 -0.43
CA ALA A 153 -7.73 7.34 -0.27
C ALA A 153 -7.93 8.00 1.11
N LEU A 154 -8.38 9.25 1.10
CA LEU A 154 -8.57 10.04 2.32
C LEU A 154 -10.04 10.43 2.50
N ASP A 155 -10.54 10.34 3.72
CA ASP A 155 -11.86 10.82 4.14
C ASP A 155 -11.79 12.27 4.66
N ILE A 156 -11.41 13.20 3.77
CA ILE A 156 -11.34 14.64 4.04
C ILE A 156 -12.54 15.41 3.46
N GLY A 157 -13.60 14.69 3.09
CA GLY A 157 -14.84 15.27 2.53
C GLY A 157 -14.82 15.54 1.02
N ASP A 158 -13.65 15.72 0.41
CA ASP A 158 -13.51 15.96 -1.04
C ASP A 158 -13.76 14.72 -1.92
N GLY A 159 -13.71 13.52 -1.33
CA GLY A 159 -13.88 12.26 -2.04
C GLY A 159 -12.74 11.90 -2.97
N GLN A 160 -11.56 12.51 -2.81
CA GLN A 160 -10.45 12.35 -3.73
C GLN A 160 -9.42 11.31 -3.27
N VAL A 161 -8.87 10.59 -4.26
CA VAL A 161 -7.64 9.80 -4.10
C VAL A 161 -6.48 10.67 -4.56
N ARG A 162 -5.53 10.96 -3.66
CA ARG A 162 -4.41 11.86 -3.95
C ARG A 162 -3.09 11.32 -3.44
N TYR A 163 -2.01 11.94 -3.90
CA TYR A 163 -0.71 11.73 -3.26
C TYR A 163 -0.72 12.46 -1.91
N ALA A 164 -0.37 11.73 -0.86
CA ALA A 164 -0.29 12.23 0.51
C ALA A 164 1.08 11.92 1.09
N LYS A 165 1.67 12.87 1.82
CA LYS A 165 2.95 12.64 2.50
C LYS A 165 2.79 11.62 3.60
N TRP A 166 3.87 10.91 3.92
CA TRP A 166 3.89 9.97 5.04
C TRP A 166 3.41 10.61 6.36
N GLU A 167 3.79 11.87 6.60
CA GLU A 167 3.41 12.64 7.79
C GLU A 167 1.92 13.00 7.83
N GLU A 168 1.24 13.07 6.68
CA GLU A 168 -0.20 13.36 6.61
C GLU A 168 -1.04 12.12 6.95
N ILE A 169 -0.53 10.93 6.60
CA ILE A 169 -1.30 9.68 6.72
C ILE A 169 -1.00 8.89 8.00
N ARG A 170 0.05 9.27 8.74
CA ARG A 170 0.44 8.66 10.01
C ARG A 170 0.05 9.53 11.20
N THR A 171 -0.18 8.87 12.33
CA THR A 171 -0.28 9.51 13.64
C THR A 171 0.77 8.88 14.55
N VAL A 172 1.55 9.73 15.23
CA VAL A 172 2.47 9.26 16.28
C VAL A 172 1.70 9.21 17.58
N LEU A 173 1.45 8.02 18.11
CA LEU A 173 0.92 7.87 19.45
C LEU A 173 2.06 8.04 20.45
N ARG A 174 1.92 9.02 21.34
CA ARG A 174 2.85 9.31 22.43
C ARG A 174 2.30 8.95 23.80
N ASP A 175 0.98 8.84 23.91
CA ASP A 175 0.33 8.45 25.16
C ASP A 175 0.48 6.94 25.40
N GLN A 176 1.20 6.61 26.48
CA GLN A 176 1.45 5.23 26.89
C GLN A 176 0.17 4.48 27.28
N GLN A 177 -0.87 5.16 27.79
CA GLN A 177 -2.12 4.50 28.14
C GLN A 177 -2.87 4.08 26.88
N GLU A 178 -3.00 4.98 25.91
CA GLU A 178 -3.61 4.68 24.61
C GLU A 178 -2.87 3.58 23.85
N ILE A 179 -1.53 3.60 23.86
CA ILE A 179 -0.71 2.55 23.24
C ILE A 179 -1.03 1.19 23.87
N ARG A 180 -1.02 1.09 25.21
CA ARG A 180 -1.34 -0.16 25.92
C ARG A 180 -2.78 -0.63 25.63
N ARG A 181 -3.75 0.29 25.63
CA ARG A 181 -5.15 -0.03 25.32
C ARG A 181 -5.27 -0.69 23.95
N ARG A 182 -4.63 -0.13 22.92
CA ARG A 182 -4.63 -0.70 21.56
C ARG A 182 -3.95 -2.06 21.47
N PHE A 183 -2.83 -2.26 22.17
CA PHE A 183 -2.18 -3.56 22.25
C PHE A 183 -3.09 -4.62 22.89
N GLU A 184 -3.77 -4.28 23.98
CA GLU A 184 -4.71 -5.19 24.62
C GLU A 184 -5.92 -5.51 23.72
N GLU A 185 -6.47 -4.53 23.01
CA GLU A 185 -7.57 -4.75 22.06
C GLU A 185 -7.16 -5.71 20.95
N CYS A 186 -6.00 -5.49 20.35
CA CYS A 186 -5.41 -6.41 19.38
C CYS A 186 -5.21 -7.82 19.98
N ARG A 187 -4.65 -7.91 21.19
CA ARG A 187 -4.42 -9.20 21.86
C ARG A 187 -5.73 -9.96 22.08
N ARG A 188 -6.78 -9.29 22.57
CA ARG A 188 -8.12 -9.88 22.74
C ARG A 188 -8.69 -10.33 21.39
N TRP A 189 -8.55 -9.51 20.35
CA TRP A 189 -8.99 -9.83 18.99
C TRP A 189 -8.30 -11.08 18.42
N MET A 190 -6.98 -11.22 18.61
CA MET A 190 -6.22 -12.40 18.19
C MET A 190 -6.65 -13.65 18.94
N GLN A 191 -6.80 -13.55 20.28
CA GLN A 191 -7.25 -14.65 21.13
C GLN A 191 -8.63 -15.17 20.75
N LYS A 192 -9.62 -14.28 20.50
CA LYS A 192 -10.96 -14.67 20.03
C LYS A 192 -10.91 -15.52 18.74
N ARG A 193 -9.87 -15.37 17.93
CA ARG A 193 -9.69 -16.04 16.63
C ARG A 193 -8.70 -17.21 16.68
N GLY A 194 -8.25 -17.60 17.86
CA GLY A 194 -7.27 -18.68 18.02
C GLY A 194 -5.89 -18.35 17.45
N ILE A 195 -5.60 -17.08 17.19
CA ILE A 195 -4.29 -16.63 16.70
C ILE A 195 -3.40 -16.41 17.91
N MET A 196 -2.30 -17.16 17.99
CA MET A 196 -1.35 -17.04 19.10
C MET A 196 -0.65 -15.68 19.04
N PHE A 197 -0.78 -14.89 20.12
CA PHE A 197 0.02 -13.67 20.26
C PHE A 197 1.49 -14.11 20.46
N PRO A 198 2.44 -13.59 19.67
CA PRO A 198 3.84 -13.93 19.88
C PRO A 198 4.21 -13.56 21.33
N PRO A 199 4.82 -14.47 22.11
CA PRO A 199 5.25 -14.14 23.44
C PRO A 199 6.20 -12.94 23.35
N PRO A 200 6.15 -11.98 24.29
CA PRO A 200 7.14 -10.91 24.33
C PRO A 200 8.51 -11.59 24.33
N GLU A 201 9.32 -11.33 23.30
CA GLU A 201 10.61 -11.99 23.17
C GLU A 201 11.35 -11.83 24.49
N LYS A 202 11.59 -12.93 25.21
CA LYS A 202 12.51 -12.96 26.35
C LYS A 202 13.79 -12.34 25.82
N LYS A 203 14.17 -11.17 26.35
CA LYS A 203 15.42 -10.44 26.08
C LYS A 203 16.51 -11.43 25.68
N ARG A 204 16.69 -11.68 24.37
CA ARG A 204 17.92 -12.32 23.93
C ARG A 204 18.95 -11.23 24.11
N GLY A 205 19.81 -11.40 25.11
CA GLY A 205 21.00 -10.60 25.28
C GLY A 205 21.80 -10.67 23.99
N ALA A 206 21.51 -9.78 23.06
CA ALA A 206 22.37 -9.51 21.93
C ALA A 206 23.45 -8.59 22.46
N THR A 207 24.51 -9.23 22.95
CA THR A 207 25.84 -8.63 23.01
C THR A 207 26.10 -8.02 21.63
N LEU A 208 26.06 -6.69 21.54
CA LEU A 208 26.56 -5.97 20.39
C LEU A 208 28.09 -6.16 20.39
N THR A 209 28.58 -7.18 19.70
CA THR A 209 29.96 -7.13 19.20
C THR A 209 29.98 -6.09 18.08
N GLN A 210 30.45 -4.90 18.44
CA GLN A 210 30.87 -3.88 17.49
C GLN A 210 32.12 -4.37 16.74
N PRO A 211 32.22 -4.18 15.42
CA PRO A 211 33.49 -3.90 14.77
C PRO A 211 33.91 -2.43 14.98
#